data_AF-A0A5R8NEC6-F1
#
_entry.id   AF-A0A5R8NEC6-F1
#
_cell.length_a   1.000
_cell.length_b   1.000
_cell.length_c   1.000
_cell.angle_alpha   90.00
_cell.angle_beta   90.00
_cell.angle_gamma   90.00
#
_symmetry.space_group_name_H-M   'P 1'
#
loop_
_entity.id
_entity.type
_entity.pdbx_description
1 polymer ?
#
loop_
_entity_poly.entity_id
_entity_poly.type
_entity_poly.pdbx_seq_one_letter_code
_entity_poly.pdbx_strand_id
1 'polypeptide(L)'
;MTVLILVLWVLAVARVTRLVTRDKLTEPFRTWVVTRRGVDSQIAYLVHCSWCSSIWVAFATAPAAIALSGLSWWLLPIIALAASHLTGLGSLLDAD
;
A
#
# COMPACT_ATOMS: atom_id res chain seq x y z
N MET A 1 -16.78 0.82 16.47
CA MET A 1 -16.69 0.72 15.00
C MET A 1 -15.38 1.23 14.44
N THR A 2 -14.82 2.33 14.95
CA THR A 2 -13.52 2.92 14.53
C THR A 2 -12.38 1.91 14.41
N VAL A 3 -12.09 1.13 15.46
CA VAL A 3 -10.99 0.15 15.45
C VAL A 3 -11.17 -0.90 14.35
N LEU A 4 -12.39 -1.46 14.22
CA LEU A 4 -12.71 -2.41 13.16
C LEU A 4 -12.47 -1.81 11.77
N ILE A 5 -12.90 -0.56 11.54
CA ILE A 5 -12.69 0.15 10.27
C ILE A 5 -11.19 0.28 9.97
N LEU A 6 -10.38 0.71 10.96
CA LEU A 6 -8.94 0.87 10.77
C LEU A 6 -8.23 -0.45 10.50
N VAL A 7 -8.60 -1.53 11.20
CA VAL A 7 -8.04 -2.87 10.96
C VAL A 7 -8.37 -3.35 9.55
N LEU A 8 -9.64 -3.29 9.16
CA LEU A 8 -10.07 -3.67 7.81
C LEU A 8 -9.39 -2.82 6.74
N TRP A 9 -9.23 -1.52 7.00
CA TRP A 9 -8.52 -0.61 6.12
C TRP A 9 -7.05 -0.97 5.97
N VAL A 10 -6.33 -1.26 7.06
CA VAL A 10 -4.92 -1.72 7.00
C VAL A 10 -4.80 -3.02 6.20
N LEU A 11 -5.70 -3.98 6.41
CA LEU A 11 -5.72 -5.22 5.64
C LEU A 11 -6.01 -4.97 4.15
N ALA A 12 -6.89 -4.00 3.84
CA ALA A 12 -7.15 -3.59 2.47
C ALA A 12 -5.91 -2.94 1.82
N VAL A 13 -5.19 -2.06 2.54
CA VAL A 13 -3.91 -1.48 2.10
C VAL A 13 -2.90 -2.59 1.82
N ALA A 14 -2.79 -3.59 2.70
CA ALA A 14 -1.91 -4.73 2.50
C ALA A 14 -2.27 -5.52 1.24
N ARG A 15 -3.56 -5.81 1.03
CA ARG A 15 -4.02 -6.54 -0.15
C ARG A 15 -3.76 -5.79 -1.46
N VAL A 16 -4.05 -4.49 -1.50
CA VAL A 16 -3.79 -3.64 -2.68
C VAL A 16 -2.29 -3.53 -2.95
N THR A 17 -1.48 -3.37 -1.90
CA THR A 17 -0.01 -3.33 -2.02
C THR A 17 0.50 -4.64 -2.64
N ARG A 18 0.04 -5.80 -2.17
CA ARG A 18 0.41 -7.10 -2.74
C ARG A 18 -0.07 -7.25 -4.18
N LEU A 19 -1.27 -6.77 -4.50
CA LEU A 19 -1.80 -6.74 -5.86
C LEU A 19 -0.88 -5.94 -6.79
N VAL A 20 -0.42 -4.76 -6.37
CA VAL A 20 0.48 -3.94 -7.18
C VAL A 20 1.87 -4.57 -7.33
N THR A 21 2.42 -5.16 -6.26
CA THR A 21 3.85 -5.48 -6.20
C THR A 21 4.23 -6.92 -6.47
N ARG A 22 3.32 -7.88 -6.29
CA ARG A 22 3.64 -9.32 -6.36
C ARG A 22 2.64 -10.13 -7.16
N ASP A 23 1.36 -9.78 -7.14
CA ASP A 23 0.29 -10.61 -7.70
C ASP A 23 0.43 -10.84 -9.22
N LYS A 24 0.23 -12.09 -9.64
CA LYS A 24 0.36 -12.51 -11.05
C LYS A 24 -0.54 -11.69 -11.98
N LEU A 25 -1.70 -11.25 -11.50
CA LEU A 25 -2.65 -10.48 -12.29
C LEU A 25 -2.06 -9.15 -12.80
N THR A 26 -1.19 -8.50 -12.03
CA THR A 26 -0.56 -7.21 -12.39
C THR A 26 0.85 -7.38 -12.96
N GLU A 27 1.34 -8.62 -13.12
CA GLU A 27 2.61 -8.89 -13.78
C GLU A 27 2.73 -8.26 -15.19
N PRO A 28 1.74 -8.37 -16.11
CA PRO A 28 1.87 -7.73 -17.43
C PRO A 28 1.99 -6.20 -17.34
N PHE A 29 1.37 -5.58 -16.34
CA PHE A 29 1.52 -4.14 -16.09
C PHE A 29 2.94 -3.82 -15.59
N ARG A 30 3.47 -4.60 -14.64
CA ARG A 30 4.83 -4.40 -14.10
C ARG A 30 5.91 -4.59 -15.16
N THR A 31 5.80 -5.61 -16.00
CA THR A 31 6.74 -5.83 -17.11
C THR A 31 6.63 -4.73 -18.16
N TRP A 32 5.42 -4.26 -18.46
CA TRP A 32 5.21 -3.08 -19.31
C TRP A 32 5.88 -1.81 -18.74
N VAL A 33 5.79 -1.58 -17.43
CA VAL A 33 6.47 -0.45 -16.77
C VAL A 33 7.98 -0.57 -16.92
N VAL A 34 8.56 -1.75 -16.66
CA VAL A 34 10.01 -1.98 -16.78
C VAL A 34 10.49 -1.78 -18.22
N THR A 35 9.78 -2.34 -19.21
CA THR A 35 10.13 -2.17 -20.63
C THR A 35 10.03 -0.73 -21.11
N ARG A 36 9.11 0.07 -20.55
CA ARG A 36 8.92 1.49 -20.93
C ARG A 36 9.86 2.47 -20.21
N ARG A 37 10.15 2.23 -18.93
CA ARG A 37 10.86 3.17 -18.06
C ARG A 37 12.29 2.75 -17.73
N GLY A 38 12.64 1.49 -17.98
CA GLY A 38 13.90 0.89 -17.58
C GLY A 38 13.82 0.23 -16.21
N VAL A 39 14.65 -0.80 -16.02
CA VAL A 39 14.70 -1.61 -14.78
C VAL A 39 15.15 -0.79 -13.57
N ASP A 40 16.07 0.16 -13.76
CA ASP A 40 16.61 0.99 -12.68
C ASP A 40 15.78 2.26 -12.40
N SER A 41 14.62 2.40 -13.05
CA SER A 41 13.78 3.59 -12.86
C SER A 41 13.07 3.57 -11.50
N GLN A 42 12.89 4.75 -10.90
CA GLN A 42 12.13 4.88 -9.65
C GLN A 42 10.69 4.36 -9.77
N ILE A 43 10.10 4.45 -10.96
CA ILE A 43 8.75 3.93 -11.23
C ILE A 43 8.76 2.39 -11.21
N ALA A 44 9.76 1.76 -11.83
CA ALA A 44 9.92 0.31 -11.73
C ALA A 44 10.12 -0.13 -10.27
N TYR A 45 10.93 0.61 -9.50
CA TYR A 45 11.10 0.34 -8.07
C TYR A 45 9.77 0.48 -7.28
N LEU A 46 8.99 1.53 -7.54
CA LEU A 46 7.71 1.78 -6.88
C LEU A 46 6.71 0.63 -7.08
N VAL A 47 6.65 0.02 -8.26
CA VAL A 47 5.69 -1.06 -8.55
C VAL A 47 6.20 -2.45 -8.17
N HIS A 48 7.42 -2.58 -7.64
CA HIS A 48 7.97 -3.85 -7.14
C HIS A 48 8.24 -3.84 -5.62
N CYS A 49 8.45 -2.68 -5.01
CA CYS A 49 8.74 -2.57 -3.59
C CYS A 49 7.46 -2.37 -2.76
N SER A 50 7.10 -3.38 -1.95
CA SER A 50 5.92 -3.37 -1.07
C SER A 50 5.93 -2.23 -0.06
N TRP A 51 7.09 -1.94 0.53
CA TRP A 51 7.28 -0.85 1.48
C TRP A 51 6.95 0.49 0.84
N CYS A 52 7.52 0.76 -0.34
CA CYS A 52 7.34 2.02 -1.05
C CYS A 52 5.92 2.18 -1.58
N SER A 53 5.35 1.14 -2.21
CA SER A 53 3.99 1.23 -2.74
C SER A 53 2.94 1.40 -1.64
N SER A 54 3.14 0.76 -0.48
CA SER A 54 2.17 0.81 0.63
C SER A 54 1.99 2.22 1.19
N ILE A 55 3.03 3.06 1.20
CA ILE A 55 2.93 4.47 1.60
C ILE A 55 1.89 5.17 0.72
N TRP A 56 2.03 5.07 -0.60
CA TRP A 56 1.15 5.74 -1.53
C TRP A 56 -0.29 5.20 -1.49
N VAL A 57 -0.45 3.88 -1.35
CA VAL A 57 -1.77 3.26 -1.19
C VAL A 57 -2.43 3.72 0.11
N ALA A 58 -1.69 3.77 1.22
CA ALA A 58 -2.20 4.23 2.50
C ALA A 58 -2.61 5.71 2.45
N PHE A 59 -1.77 6.59 1.91
CA PHE A 59 -2.10 8.01 1.79
C PHE A 59 -3.31 8.25 0.85
N ALA A 60 -3.42 7.51 -0.24
CA ALA A 60 -4.55 7.62 -1.16
C ALA A 60 -5.89 7.20 -0.53
N THR A 61 -5.86 6.25 0.42
CA THR A 61 -7.08 5.66 1.02
C THR A 61 -7.38 6.13 2.44
N ALA A 62 -6.42 6.74 3.14
CA ALA A 62 -6.59 7.27 4.49
C ALA A 62 -7.75 8.28 4.64
N PRO A 63 -8.01 9.19 3.68
CA PRO A 63 -9.19 10.06 3.73
C PRO A 63 -10.51 9.32 3.93
N ALA A 64 -10.70 8.20 3.22
CA ALA A 64 -11.90 7.39 3.33
C ALA A 64 -11.99 6.71 4.71
N ALA A 65 -10.87 6.19 5.22
CA ALA A 65 -10.82 5.60 6.56
C ALA A 65 -11.15 6.62 7.67
N ILE A 66 -10.65 7.85 7.55
CA ILE A 66 -10.94 8.95 8.50
C ILE A 66 -12.41 9.33 8.45
N ALA A 67 -12.94 9.56 7.24
CA ALA A 67 -14.34 9.93 7.05
C ALA A 67 -15.31 8.87 7.60
N LEU A 68 -15.01 7.58 7.39
CA LEU A 68 -15.85 6.47 7.88
C LEU A 68 -15.70 6.22 9.39
N SER A 69 -14.55 6.54 9.98
CA SER A 69 -14.27 6.27 11.40
C SER A 69 -14.58 7.43 12.35
N GLY A 70 -14.83 8.63 11.81
CA GLY A 70 -15.09 9.86 12.57
C GLY A 70 -13.83 10.47 13.21
N LEU A 71 -12.63 10.06 12.77
CA LEU A 71 -11.37 10.58 13.30
C LEU A 71 -11.07 11.99 12.80
N SER A 72 -10.15 12.67 13.51
CA SER A 72 -9.64 13.97 13.06
C SER A 72 -8.77 13.83 11.82
N TRP A 73 -8.93 14.73 10.86
CA TRP A 73 -8.12 14.81 9.64
C TRP A 73 -6.62 15.02 9.90
N TRP A 74 -6.25 15.59 11.06
CA TRP A 74 -4.85 15.72 11.49
C TRP A 74 -4.14 14.37 11.69
N LEU A 75 -4.90 13.30 11.92
CA LEU A 75 -4.35 11.97 12.10
C LEU A 75 -3.95 11.30 10.77
N LEU A 76 -4.28 11.89 9.61
CA LEU A 76 -4.00 11.34 8.29
C LEU A 76 -2.56 10.87 8.12
N PRO A 77 -1.51 11.71 8.31
CA PRO A 77 -0.14 11.24 8.13
C PRO A 77 0.22 10.12 9.14
N ILE A 78 -0.31 10.19 10.36
CA ILE A 78 0.01 9.23 11.42
C ILE A 78 -0.57 7.85 11.10
N ILE A 79 -1.86 7.77 10.76
CA ILE A 79 -2.50 6.48 10.46
C ILE A 79 -2.01 5.90 9.13
N ALA A 80 -1.71 6.75 8.13
CA ALA A 80 -1.19 6.32 6.84
C ALA A 80 0.21 5.69 6.98
N LEU A 81 1.10 6.34 7.74
CA LEU A 81 2.43 5.80 8.00
C LEU A 81 2.37 4.53 8.86
N ALA A 82 1.48 4.48 9.86
CA ALA A 82 1.27 3.27 10.66
C ALA A 82 0.78 2.09 9.80
N ALA A 83 -0.22 2.31 8.94
CA ALA A 83 -0.73 1.29 8.03
C ALA A 83 0.33 0.83 7.01
N SER A 84 1.13 1.75 6.48
CA SER A 84 2.24 1.42 5.59
C SER A 84 3.31 0.59 6.31
N HIS A 85 3.68 0.94 7.54
CA HIS A 85 4.65 0.17 8.32
C HIS A 85 4.18 -1.26 8.58
N LEU A 86 2.92 -1.43 9.01
CA LEU A 86 2.32 -2.75 9.22
C LEU A 86 2.24 -3.57 7.93
N THR A 87 1.91 -2.92 6.81
CA THR A 87 1.88 -3.58 5.49
C THR A 87 3.28 -4.02 5.05
N GLY A 88 4.29 -3.17 5.27
CA GLY A 88 5.69 -3.50 5.00
C GLY A 88 6.15 -4.73 5.78
N LEU A 89 5.89 -4.76 7.09
CA LEU A 89 6.17 -5.91 7.94
C LEU A 89 5.44 -7.18 7.49
N GLY A 90 4.14 -7.08 7.18
CA GLY A 90 3.37 -8.21 6.67
C GLY A 90 3.92 -8.79 5.37
N SER A 91 4.51 -7.95 4.51
CA SER A 91 5.13 -8.41 3.25
C SER A 91 6.43 -9.21 3.44
N LEU A 92 7.08 -9.12 4.60
CA LEU A 92 8.21 -9.96 4.96
C LEU A 92 7.75 -11.37 5.30
N LEU A 93 6.62 -11.50 6.02
CA LEU A 93 6.02 -12.79 6.36
C LEU A 93 5.56 -13.59 5.13
N ASP A 94 5.22 -12.90 4.04
CA ASP A 94 4.87 -13.52 2.75
C ASP A 94 6.11 -13.98 1.94
N ALA A 95 7.33 -13.65 2.39
CA ALA A 95 8.58 -13.96 1.69
C ALA A 95 9.32 -15.18 2.27
N ASP A 96 8.94 -15.62 3.47
CA ASP A 96 9.38 -16.87 4.12
C ASP A 96 8.51 -18.07 3.66
#